data_AF-A0A838JAN2-F1
#
_entry.id   AF-A0A838JAN2-F1
#
_cell.length_a   1.000
_cell.length_b   1.000
_cell.length_c   1.000
_cell.angle_alpha   90.00
_cell.angle_beta   90.00
_cell.angle_gamma   90.00
#
_symmetry.space_group_name_H-M   'P 1'
#
loop_
_entity.id
_entity.type
_entity.pdbx_description
1 polymer ?
#
loop_
_entity_poly.entity_id
_entity_poly.type
_entity_poly.pdbx_seq_one_letter_code
_entity_poly.pdbx_strand_id
1 'polypeptide(L)'
;GSSPQEINAATFAKVHAADVILNADLTLELLIDRVQYMINSPAQLLAMSNALRDFARPQATQQIVETIVELTRKTPLKAPEHEGMNV
;
A
#
# COMPACT_ATOMS: atom_id res chain seq x y z
N GLY A 1 -16.46 -1.80 3.47
CA GLY A 1 -16.29 -3.25 3.35
C GLY A 1 -15.01 -3.51 2.59
N SER A 2 -14.14 -4.37 3.11
CA SER A 2 -12.69 -4.49 2.83
C SER A 2 -12.27 -4.64 1.35
N SER A 3 -12.62 -3.69 0.50
CA SER A 3 -12.16 -3.62 -0.87
C SER A 3 -10.66 -3.32 -0.88
N PRO A 4 -9.94 -3.71 -1.93
CA PRO A 4 -8.53 -3.32 -2.08
C PRO A 4 -8.32 -1.81 -1.92
N GLN A 5 -9.27 -0.99 -2.37
CA GLN A 5 -9.22 0.47 -2.25
C GLN A 5 -9.33 0.92 -0.79
N GLU A 6 -10.28 0.36 -0.03
CA GLU A 6 -10.43 0.68 1.40
C GLU A 6 -9.20 0.26 2.20
N ILE A 7 -8.64 -0.91 1.91
CA ILE A 7 -7.43 -1.43 2.58
C ILE A 7 -6.23 -0.54 2.26
N ASN A 8 -6.07 -0.14 0.99
CA ASN A 8 -4.98 0.75 0.58
C ASN A 8 -5.11 2.12 1.27
N ALA A 9 -6.29 2.74 1.24
CA ALA A 9 -6.55 4.01 1.89
C ALA A 9 -6.26 3.94 3.41
N ALA A 10 -6.78 2.91 4.09
CA ALA A 10 -6.53 2.70 5.50
C ALA A 10 -5.04 2.49 5.82
N THR A 11 -4.29 1.84 4.94
CA THR A 11 -2.85 1.61 5.12
C THR A 11 -2.06 2.93 5.07
N PHE A 12 -2.37 3.81 4.12
CA PHE A 12 -1.73 5.13 4.05
C PHE A 12 -2.14 6.04 5.23
N ALA A 13 -3.42 5.99 5.65
CA ALA A 13 -3.88 6.75 6.81
C ALA A 13 -3.17 6.33 8.11
N LYS A 14 -2.97 5.01 8.32
CA LYS A 14 -2.29 4.45 9.49
C LYS A 14 -0.87 4.97 9.68
N VAL A 15 -0.19 5.33 8.59
CA VAL A 15 1.17 5.87 8.62
C VAL A 15 1.20 7.38 8.44
N HIS A 16 0.05 8.06 8.52
CA HIS A 16 -0.07 9.52 8.34
C HIS A 16 0.39 10.02 6.96
N ALA A 17 0.36 9.15 5.96
CA ALA A 17 0.69 9.46 4.57
C ALA A 17 -0.50 10.00 3.77
N ALA A 18 -1.72 9.84 4.28
CA ALA A 18 -2.94 10.28 3.62
C ALA A 18 -4.02 10.62 4.66
N ASP A 19 -4.89 11.58 4.31
CA ASP A 19 -6.18 11.75 4.93
C ASP A 19 -7.23 10.91 4.18
N VAL A 20 -8.11 10.22 4.92
CA VAL A 20 -9.17 9.39 4.33
C VAL A 20 -10.52 9.95 4.74
N ILE A 21 -11.35 10.24 3.75
CA ILE A 21 -12.77 10.58 3.93
C ILE A 21 -13.57 9.33 3.57
N LEU A 22 -14.35 8.82 4.53
CA LEU A 22 -15.24 7.70 4.26
C LEU A 22 -16.38 8.15 3.35
N ASN A 23 -16.87 7.25 2.50
CA ASN A 23 -17.94 7.60 1.56
C ASN A 23 -19.23 8.06 2.27
N ALA A 24 -19.51 7.52 3.46
CA ALA A 24 -20.65 7.93 4.28
C ALA A 24 -20.50 9.35 4.85
N ASP A 25 -19.27 9.83 4.99
CA ASP A 25 -18.92 11.13 5.56
C ASP A 25 -18.57 12.17 4.49
N LEU A 26 -18.54 11.76 3.21
CA LEU A 26 -18.12 12.63 2.12
C LEU A 26 -19.18 13.71 1.85
N THR A 27 -18.83 14.95 2.16
CA THR A 27 -19.56 16.15 1.73
C THR A 27 -18.65 17.06 0.91
N LEU A 28 -19.26 17.98 0.16
CA LEU A 28 -18.53 18.99 -0.61
C LEU A 28 -17.67 19.87 0.31
N GLU A 29 -18.23 20.30 1.43
CA GLU A 29 -17.58 21.18 2.41
C GLU A 29 -16.37 20.51 3.03
N LEU A 30 -16.51 19.24 3.44
CA LEU A 30 -15.40 18.48 4.02
C LEU A 30 -14.28 18.26 2.99
N LEU A 31 -14.62 17.96 1.73
CA LEU A 31 -13.62 17.79 0.69
C LEU A 31 -12.84 19.09 0.43
N ILE A 32 -13.55 20.22 0.31
CA ILE A 32 -12.93 21.54 0.12
C ILE A 32 -12.01 21.87 1.28
N ASP A 33 -12.48 21.71 2.52
CA ASP A 33 -11.71 21.99 3.74
C ASP A 33 -10.41 21.18 3.78
N ARG A 34 -10.48 19.87 3.52
CA ARG A 34 -9.29 19.01 3.50
C ARG A 34 -8.30 19.38 2.42
N VAL A 35 -8.76 19.67 1.21
CA VAL A 35 -7.88 20.11 0.12
C VAL A 35 -7.24 21.45 0.46
N GLN A 36 -8.01 22.42 0.96
CA GLN A 36 -7.50 23.72 1.37
C GLN A 36 -6.47 23.61 2.49
N TYR A 37 -6.73 22.78 3.49
CA TYR A 37 -5.78 22.52 4.56
C TYR A 37 -4.45 21.95 4.03
N MET A 38 -4.51 20.96 3.13
CA MET A 38 -3.32 20.37 2.53
C MET A 38 -2.52 21.38 1.70
N ILE A 39 -3.15 22.13 0.79
CA ILE A 39 -2.42 23.05 -0.09
C ILE A 39 -1.86 24.28 0.65
N ASN A 40 -2.51 24.71 1.73
CA ASN A 40 -2.12 25.90 2.49
C ASN A 40 -1.20 25.58 3.69
N SER A 41 -0.90 24.30 3.94
CA SER A 41 0.01 23.87 5.00
C SER A 41 1.22 23.12 4.43
N PRO A 42 2.29 23.85 4.04
CA PRO A 42 3.54 23.22 3.59
C PRO A 42 4.11 22.23 4.60
N ALA A 43 3.94 22.51 5.90
CA ALA A 43 4.38 21.62 6.97
C ALA A 43 3.63 20.28 6.93
N GLN A 44 2.32 20.28 6.70
CA GLN A 44 1.53 19.07 6.57
C GLN A 44 1.94 18.26 5.34
N LEU A 45 2.10 18.92 4.18
CA LEU A 45 2.55 18.24 2.97
C LEU A 45 3.93 17.61 3.14
N LEU A 46 4.85 18.31 3.81
CA LEU A 46 6.18 17.78 4.11
C LEU A 46 6.10 16.57 5.05
N ALA A 47 5.26 16.63 6.09
CA ALA A 47 5.05 15.51 7.00
C ALA A 47 4.49 14.28 6.26
N MET A 48 3.47 14.46 5.42
CA MET A 48 2.90 13.38 4.60
C MET A 48 3.92 12.81 3.61
N SER A 49 4.74 13.66 2.98
CA SER A 49 5.80 13.24 2.06
C SER A 49 6.87 12.39 2.77
N ASN A 50 7.27 12.79 3.98
CA ASN A 50 8.24 12.05 4.78
C ASN A 50 7.65 10.71 5.23
N ALA A 51 6.42 10.70 5.74
CA ALA A 51 5.70 9.47 6.08
C ALA A 51 5.59 8.49 4.90
N LEU A 52 5.27 8.99 3.70
CA LEU A 52 5.25 8.19 2.48
C LEU A 52 6.62 7.59 2.15
N ARG A 53 7.69 8.38 2.31
CA ARG A 53 9.06 7.91 2.05
C ARG A 53 9.47 6.80 3.02
N ASP A 54 9.12 6.93 4.28
CA ASP A 54 9.44 5.94 5.32
C ASP A 54 8.62 4.66 5.18
N PHE A 55 7.37 4.78 4.72
CA PHE A 55 6.52 3.64 4.41
C PHE A 55 6.95 2.91 3.12
N ALA A 56 7.51 3.64 2.16
CA ALA A 56 7.94 3.07 0.90
C ALA A 56 9.05 2.03 1.11
N ARG A 57 9.09 1.03 0.21
CA ARG A 57 10.17 0.03 0.15
C ARG A 57 10.93 0.17 -1.15
N PRO A 58 11.81 1.19 -1.30
CA PRO A 58 12.48 1.47 -2.56
C PRO A 58 13.35 0.29 -3.05
N GLN A 59 13.82 -0.58 -2.15
CA GLN A 59 14.60 -1.77 -2.49
C GLN A 59 13.75 -3.03 -2.68
N ALA A 60 12.41 -2.96 -2.64
CA ALA A 60 11.54 -4.13 -2.70
C ALA A 60 11.82 -4.99 -3.94
N THR A 61 11.99 -4.38 -5.11
CA THR A 61 12.31 -5.11 -6.35
C THR A 61 13.59 -5.91 -6.23
N GLN A 62 14.65 -5.31 -5.69
CA GLN A 62 15.94 -5.99 -5.49
C GLN A 62 15.81 -7.13 -4.48
N GLN A 63 15.13 -6.90 -3.36
CA GLN A 63 14.89 -7.92 -2.32
C GLN A 63 14.07 -9.10 -2.86
N ILE A 64 13.08 -8.84 -3.72
CA ILE A 64 12.30 -9.90 -4.38
C ILE A 64 13.21 -10.74 -5.27
N VAL A 65 14.05 -10.11 -6.10
CA VAL A 65 15.00 -10.81 -6.98
C VAL A 65 15.97 -11.67 -6.17
N GLU A 66 16.57 -11.12 -5.12
CA GLU A 66 17.46 -11.87 -4.22
C GLU A 66 16.77 -13.08 -3.62
N THR A 67 15.54 -12.91 -3.13
CA THR A 67 14.73 -13.99 -2.57
C THR A 67 14.47 -15.09 -3.60
N ILE A 68 14.12 -14.74 -4.84
CA ILE A 68 13.89 -15.73 -5.91
C ILE A 68 15.18 -16.50 -6.24
N VAL A 69 16.32 -15.81 -6.33
CA VAL A 69 17.62 -16.44 -6.60
C VAL A 69 17.99 -17.39 -5.45
N GLU A 70 17.75 -17.02 -4.20
CA GLU A 70 17.96 -17.93 -3.07
C GLU A 70 17.07 -19.17 -3.12
N LEU A 71 15.79 -19.01 -3.45
CA LEU A 71 14.84 -20.13 -3.56
C LEU A 71 15.28 -21.13 -4.63
N THR A 72 15.75 -20.65 -5.79
CA THR A 72 16.22 -21.51 -6.89
C THR A 72 17.54 -22.22 -6.59
N ARG A 73 18.42 -21.61 -5.77
CA ARG A 73 19.68 -22.24 -5.34
C ARG A 73 19.48 -23.31 -4.26
N LYS A 74 18.39 -23.26 -3.50
CA LYS A 74 18.20 -24.07 -2.28
C LYS A 74 17.64 -25.49 -2.50
N THR A 75 17.15 -25.90 -3.68
CA THR A 75 16.90 -27.31 -4.15
C THR A 75 15.96 -27.29 -5.38
N PRO A 76 16.09 -28.17 -6.38
CA PRO A 76 15.05 -28.35 -7.41
C PRO A 76 13.76 -28.85 -6.76
N LEU A 77 12.71 -28.03 -6.78
CA LEU A 77 11.37 -28.46 -6.41
C LEU A 77 10.97 -29.60 -7.36
N LYS A 78 10.96 -30.84 -6.87
CA LYS A 78 10.15 -31.89 -7.48
C LYS A 78 8.71 -31.39 -7.37
N ALA A 79 8.11 -31.05 -8.52
CA ALA A 79 6.71 -30.67 -8.56
C ALA A 79 5.88 -31.80 -7.92
N PRO A 80 4.94 -31.50 -7.00
CA PRO A 80 3.97 -32.50 -6.59
C PRO A 80 3.19 -32.91 -7.85
N GLU A 81 3.08 -34.21 -8.08
CA GLU A 81 2.22 -34.74 -9.14
C GLU A 81 0.81 -34.23 -8.89
N HIS A 82 0.29 -33.42 -9.82
CA HIS A 82 -1.11 -33.03 -9.80
C HIS A 82 -1.93 -34.28 -10.10
N GLU A 83 -2.46 -34.93 -9.06
CA GLU A 83 -3.58 -35.85 -9.22
C GLU A 83 -4.76 -35.03 -9.73
N GLY A 84 -4.98 -35.09 -11.05
CA GLY A 84 -6.14 -34.51 -11.69
C GLY A 84 -7.41 -35.11 -11.06
N MET A 85 -8.24 -34.26 -10.47
CA MET A 85 -9.57 -34.65 -10.02
C MET A 85 -10.42 -34.82 -11.28
N ASN A 86 -10.57 -36.06 -11.75
CA ASN A 86 -11.49 -36.40 -12.83
C ASN A 86 -12.92 -36.06 -12.39
N VAL A 87 -13.57 -35.15 -13.14
CA VAL A 87 -15.02 -34.91 -13.12
C VAL A 87 -15.64 -35.48 -14.38
#